data_AF-A0A0J9EJY0-F1
#
_entry.id   AF-A0A0J9EJY0-F1
#
_cell.length_a   1.000
_cell.length_b   1.000
_cell.length_c   1.000
_cell.angle_alpha   90.00
_cell.angle_beta   90.00
_cell.angle_gamma   90.00
#
_symmetry.space_group_name_H-M   'P 1'
#
loop_
_entity.id
_entity.type
_entity.pdbx_description
1 polymer ?
#
loop_
_entity_poly.entity_id
_entity_poly.type
_entity_poly.pdbx_seq_one_letter_code
_entity_poly.pdbx_strand_id
1 'polypeptide(L)' 'MPKSSNYIEEQLQRAVDAYKSNSKLKITSLSREFKVLYATLYGRINGKKSRTMRVPLNRALNDSQEEAIKI' A
#
# COMPACT_ATOMS: atom_id res chain seq x y z
N MET A 1 -5.33 -17.19 10.58
CA MET A 1 -4.43 -16.61 9.55
C MET A 1 -4.92 -15.21 9.21
N PRO A 2 -4.07 -14.17 9.13
CA PRO A 2 -4.55 -12.89 8.65
C PRO A 2 -4.95 -13.05 7.18
N LYS A 3 -6.10 -12.50 6.82
CA LYS A 3 -6.58 -12.41 5.43
C LYS A 3 -5.44 -11.89 4.57
N SER A 4 -5.20 -12.53 3.43
CA SER A 4 -4.06 -12.32 2.54
C SER A 4 -3.66 -10.85 2.47
N SER A 5 -2.38 -10.56 2.72
CA SER A 5 -1.82 -9.19 2.72
C SER A 5 -2.19 -8.39 1.46
N ASN A 6 -2.42 -9.08 0.34
CA ASN A 6 -2.79 -8.49 -0.94
C ASN A 6 -4.20 -7.86 -0.90
N TYR A 7 -5.17 -8.51 -0.26
CA TYR A 7 -6.54 -7.98 -0.16
C TYR A 7 -6.58 -6.65 0.59
N ILE A 8 -5.77 -6.51 1.64
CA ILE A 8 -5.70 -5.29 2.45
C ILE A 8 -5.07 -4.13 1.67
N GLU A 9 -4.02 -4.41 0.87
CA GLU A 9 -3.36 -3.40 0.05
C GLU A 9 -4.25 -2.91 -1.10
N GLU A 10 -5.03 -3.78 -1.73
CA GLU A 10 -6.01 -3.37 -2.75
C GLU A 10 -7.07 -2.43 -2.17
N GLN A 11 -7.63 -2.73 -1.00
CA GLN A 11 -8.61 -1.86 -0.35
C GLN A 11 -8.01 -0.52 0.06
N LEU A 12 -6.76 -0.52 0.52
CA LEU A 12 -5.99 0.69 0.81
C LEU A 12 -5.80 1.55 -0.44
N GLN A 13 -5.46 0.93 -1.58
CA GLN A 13 -5.27 1.66 -2.83
C GLN A 13 -6.59 2.29 -3.29
N ARG A 14 -7.70 1.54 -3.27
CA ARG A 14 -9.03 2.07 -3.60
C ARG A 14 -9.43 3.25 -2.70
N ALA A 15 -9.16 3.16 -1.41
CA ALA A 15 -9.43 4.24 -0.46
C ALA A 15 -8.59 5.50 -0.73
N VAL A 16 -7.32 5.32 -1.12
CA VAL A 16 -6.43 6.43 -1.53
C VAL A 16 -6.94 7.07 -2.82
N ASP A 17 -7.35 6.27 -3.81
CA ASP A 17 -7.85 6.78 -5.08
C ASP A 17 -9.16 7.55 -4.88
N ALA A 18 -10.08 7.03 -4.07
CA ALA A 18 -11.30 7.74 -3.68
C ALA A 18 -11.01 9.10 -2.99
N TYR A 19 -10.01 9.13 -2.10
CA TYR A 19 -9.58 10.39 -1.47
C TYR A 19 -8.98 11.37 -2.48
N LYS A 20 -8.18 10.88 -3.44
CA LYS A 20 -7.58 11.72 -4.49
C LYS A 20 -8.64 12.27 -5.46
N SER A 21 -9.66 11.49 -5.78
CA SER A 21 -10.79 11.94 -6.61
C SER A 21 -11.65 12.98 -5.91
N ASN A 22 -11.75 12.94 -4.58
CA ASN A 22 -12.46 13.95 -3.80
C ASN A 22 -11.77 14.21 -2.46
N SER A 23 -10.86 15.18 -2.44
CA SER A 23 -10.06 15.55 -1.27
C SER A 23 -10.87 16.15 -0.11
N LYS A 24 -12.15 16.49 -0.34
CA LYS A 24 -13.06 16.96 0.72
C LYS A 24 -13.61 15.81 1.58
N LEU A 25 -13.43 14.55 1.15
CA LEU A 25 -13.87 13.39 1.92
C LEU A 25 -13.08 13.25 3.22
N LYS A 26 -13.78 12.94 4.31
CA LYS A 26 -13.13 12.65 5.59
C LYS A 26 -12.44 11.29 5.51
N ILE A 27 -11.14 11.26 5.81
CA ILE A 27 -10.32 10.02 5.86
C ILE A 27 -10.96 8.98 6.78
N THR A 28 -11.58 9.40 7.88
CA THR A 28 -12.31 8.51 8.80
C THR A 28 -13.47 7.79 8.11
N SER A 29 -14.23 8.47 7.27
CA SER A 29 -15.34 7.86 6.53
C SER A 29 -14.81 6.80 5.55
N LEU A 30 -13.77 7.14 4.78
CA LEU A 30 -13.12 6.22 3.86
C LEU A 30 -12.54 5.00 4.58
N SER A 31 -11.93 5.20 5.74
CA SER A 31 -11.36 4.09 6.52
C SER A 31 -12.42 3.05 6.92
N ARG A 32 -13.63 3.51 7.27
CA ARG A 32 -14.76 2.65 7.63
C ARG A 32 -15.35 1.96 6.39
N GLU A 33 -15.53 2.71 5.30
CA GLU A 33 -16.08 2.22 4.04
C GLU A 33 -15.23 1.09 3.45
N PHE A 34 -13.92 1.32 3.33
CA PHE A 34 -12.98 0.35 2.76
C PHE A 34 -12.46 -0.68 3.78
N LYS A 35 -12.92 -0.60 5.04
CA LYS A 35 -12.50 -1.49 6.15
C LYS A 35 -10.98 -1.53 6.34
N VAL A 36 -10.32 -0.37 6.21
CA VAL A 36 -8.87 -0.19 6.37
C VAL A 36 -8.56 0.63 7.63
N LEU A 37 -7.38 0.40 8.21
CA LEU A 37 -6.90 1.16 9.36
C LEU A 37 -6.67 2.63 8.98
N TYR A 38 -7.29 3.55 9.74
CA TYR A 38 -7.15 4.99 9.56
C TYR A 38 -5.69 5.44 9.48
N ALA A 39 -4.86 4.99 10.45
CA ALA A 39 -3.45 5.37 10.52
C ALA A 39 -2.67 4.95 9.25
N THR A 40 -3.00 3.79 8.69
CA THR A 40 -2.37 3.29 7.46
C THR A 40 -2.81 4.12 6.26
N LEU A 41 -4.10 4.39 6.13
CA LEU A 41 -4.66 5.21 5.04
C LEU A 41 -4.10 6.65 5.07
N TYR A 42 -4.08 7.28 6.25
CA TYR A 42 -3.49 8.59 6.45
C TYR A 42 -2.02 8.64 6.02
N GLY A 43 -1.23 7.64 6.42
CA GLY A 43 0.15 7.50 5.98
C GLY A 43 0.27 7.39 4.46
N ARG A 44 -0.62 6.64 3.79
CA ARG A 44 -0.60 6.48 2.33
C ARG A 44 -0.92 7.77 1.59
N ILE A 45 -1.92 8.51 2.06
CA ILE A 45 -2.28 9.82 1.51
C ILE A 45 -1.07 10.77 1.61
N ASN A 46 -0.30 10.70 2.69
CA ASN A 46 0.91 11.49 2.89
C ASN A 46 2.19 10.90 2.26
N GLY A 47 2.06 9.98 1.30
CA GLY A 47 3.18 9.48 0.49
C GLY A 47 3.94 8.27 1.06
N LYS A 48 3.46 7.65 2.14
CA LYS A 48 4.06 6.41 2.64
C LYS A 48 3.87 5.29 1.60
N LYS A 49 4.96 4.65 1.16
CA LYS A 49 4.91 3.52 0.22
C LYS A 49 4.55 2.21 0.89
N SER A 50 4.18 1.22 0.06
CA SER A 50 3.82 -0.11 0.55
C SER A 50 5.02 -0.83 1.09
N ARG A 51 4.79 -1.71 2.07
CA ARG A 51 5.86 -2.57 2.59
C ARG A 51 6.38 -3.48 1.50
N THR A 52 5.51 -3.94 0.59
CA THR A 52 5.90 -4.79 -0.55
C THR A 52 6.64 -4.02 -1.64
N MET A 53 6.41 -2.71 -1.77
CA MET A 53 7.16 -1.85 -2.69
C MET A 53 8.52 -1.38 -2.13
N ARG A 54 8.85 -1.70 -0.87
CA ARG A 54 10.14 -1.31 -0.29
C ARG A 54 11.20 -2.29 -0.76
N VAL A 55 12.22 -1.76 -1.43
CA VAL A 55 13.47 -2.46 -1.65
C VAL A 55 14.21 -2.56 -0.30
N PRO A 56 14.56 -3.76 0.17
CA PRO A 56 15.33 -3.90 1.40
C PRO A 56 16.70 -3.23 1.26
N LEU A 57 17.16 -2.55 2.31
CA LEU A 57 18.43 -1.80 2.27
C LEU A 57 19.64 -2.73 2.09
N ASN A 58 19.55 -3.95 2.63
CA ASN A 58 20.59 -4.98 2.53
C ASN A 58 20.42 -5.87 1.29
N ARG A 59 19.66 -5.41 0.28
CA ARG A 59 19.49 -6.17 -0.95
C ARG A 59 20.79 -6.09 -1.75
N ALA A 60 21.48 -7.22 -1.89
CA ALA A 60 22.75 -7.29 -2.61
C ALA A 60 22.59 -7.19 -4.14
N LEU A 61 21.43 -7.61 -4.66
CA LEU A 61 21.14 -7.69 -6.09
C LEU A 61 19.88 -6.89 -6.43
N ASN A 62 19.83 -6.29 -7.61
CA ASN A 62 18.61 -5.66 -8.11
C ASN A 62 17.69 -6.68 -8.81
N ASP A 63 16.45 -6.27 -9.14
CA ASP A 63 15.45 -7.16 -9.77
C ASP A 63 15.98 -7.81 -11.07
N SER A 64 16.71 -7.05 -11.88
CA SER A 64 17.30 -7.53 -13.13
C SER A 64 18.42 -8.56 -12.91
N GLN A 65 19.19 -8.44 -11.83
CA GLN A 65 20.25 -9.37 -11.47
C GLN A 65 19.69 -10.69 -10.91
N GLU A 66 18.62 -10.62 -10.11
CA GLU A 66 17.95 -11.83 -9.61
C GLU A 66 17.27 -12.62 -10.74
N GLU A 67 16.64 -11.94 -11.70
CA GLU A 67 16.10 -12.57 -12.92
C GLU A 67 17.19 -13.29 -13.72
N ALA A 68 18.35 -12.67 -13.88
CA ALA A 68 19.47 -13.25 -14.63
C ALA A 68 20.11 -14.49 -13.98
N ILE A 69 19.94 -14.69 -12.67
CA ILE A 69 20.50 -15.84 -11.93
C ILE A 69 19.53 -17.03 -11.90
N LYS A 70 18.23 -16.82 -12.16
CA LYS A 70 17.19 -17.89 -12.16
C LYS A 70 17.28 -18.89 -13.33
N ILE A 71 18.42 -18.94 -14.04
CA ILE A 71 18.72 -19.88 -15.13
C ILE A 71 18.89 -21.30 -14.60
#